data_AF-A0A0B2VVF4-F1
#
_entry.id   AF-A0A0B2VVF4-F1
#
_cell.length_a   1.000
_cell.length_b   1.000
_cell.length_c   1.000
_cell.angle_alpha   90.00
_cell.angle_beta   90.00
_cell.angle_gamma   90.00
#
_symmetry.space_group_name_H-M   'P 1'
#
loop_
_entity.id
_entity.type
_entity.pdbx_description
1 polymer ?
#
loop_
_entity_poly.entity_id
_entity_poly.type
_entity_poly.pdbx_seq_one_letter_code
_entity_poly.pdbx_strand_id
1 'polypeptide(L)'
;MFIVSAPLHHPASMTYSSRKPVKRLSLQPRQSSEISFLRSPTGNFSDPRSCQIQLVTALQGADVDATTRHLVAMCITEMEHKQKKSIMEFLTQIAIPAAMENNACKVFECATTKFDKVLDEDNVTLLTALWRRTLTEIVPTIQAMVYPLKSFDPLFDVRREILKSFRDRVLTRILHDVHFEVPKLRPMICSVSFATADQSTEFERFNEIADRVLGTNNGNETEDNDDMAKLKKIAKSRLSVPYSMDIPHGEMYTKTGTTVFPNITRTVRFSDEVMRERTASCS
;
A
#
# COMPACT_ATOMS: atom_id res chain seq x y z
N MET A 1 -77.83 -1.44 8.31
CA MET A 1 -76.78 -0.39 8.27
C MET A 1 -76.64 0.06 6.83
N PHE A 2 -76.66 1.38 6.62
CA PHE A 2 -76.94 2.08 5.36
C PHE A 2 -75.82 2.00 4.30
N ILE A 3 -76.24 1.92 3.02
CA ILE A 3 -75.84 2.66 1.77
C ILE A 3 -74.32 2.66 1.42
N VAL A 4 -73.82 2.45 0.19
CA VAL A 4 -73.82 3.31 -1.05
C VAL A 4 -73.17 2.46 -2.18
N SER A 5 -73.89 2.09 -3.25
CA SER A 5 -73.93 2.72 -4.60
C SER A 5 -72.54 2.97 -5.26
N ALA A 6 -72.09 2.13 -6.19
CA ALA A 6 -72.30 2.21 -7.65
C ALA A 6 -71.18 3.02 -8.40
N PRO A 7 -71.15 3.09 -9.74
CA PRO A 7 -70.13 2.43 -10.60
C PRO A 7 -69.40 3.43 -11.54
N LEU A 8 -68.31 3.09 -12.25
CA LEU A 8 -67.85 3.84 -13.45
C LEU A 8 -66.75 3.04 -14.18
N HIS A 9 -67.02 2.55 -15.40
CA HIS A 9 -66.67 3.14 -16.71
C HIS A 9 -65.20 2.96 -17.17
N HIS A 10 -65.05 2.30 -18.33
CA HIS A 10 -63.92 2.37 -19.29
C HIS A 10 -63.66 3.83 -19.77
N PRO A 11 -62.81 4.15 -20.78
CA PRO A 11 -61.64 3.53 -21.43
C PRO A 11 -60.43 4.52 -21.60
N ALA A 12 -59.39 4.08 -22.34
CA ALA A 12 -58.49 4.86 -23.22
C ALA A 12 -57.61 6.01 -22.65
N SER A 13 -56.31 6.00 -22.99
CA SER A 13 -55.83 6.78 -24.15
C SER A 13 -54.30 6.86 -24.16
N MET A 14 -53.70 6.55 -25.31
CA MET A 14 -52.35 6.95 -25.64
C MET A 14 -52.28 8.47 -25.79
N THR A 15 -51.37 9.10 -25.06
CA THR A 15 -50.93 10.47 -25.36
C THR A 15 -49.45 10.46 -25.74
N TYR A 16 -49.22 10.53 -27.05
CA TYR A 16 -48.00 11.09 -27.63
C TYR A 16 -47.88 12.54 -27.17
N SER A 17 -46.74 12.90 -26.57
CA SER A 17 -46.38 14.30 -26.37
C SER A 17 -45.13 14.60 -27.20
N SER A 18 -45.36 15.30 -28.31
CA SER A 18 -44.34 15.91 -29.15
C SER A 18 -44.07 17.32 -28.63
N ARG A 19 -42.84 17.59 -28.15
CA ARG A 19 -42.34 18.97 -27.98
C ARG A 19 -40.85 19.10 -28.29
N LYS A 20 -40.64 19.62 -29.51
CA LYS A 20 -39.73 20.68 -29.97
C LYS A 20 -38.20 20.45 -29.95
N PRO A 21 -37.53 20.77 -31.09
CA PRO A 21 -36.08 20.67 -31.21
C PRO A 21 -35.42 21.83 -30.47
N VAL A 22 -34.62 21.52 -29.46
CA VAL A 22 -33.68 22.48 -28.89
C VAL A 22 -32.52 22.62 -29.86
N LYS A 23 -32.30 23.86 -30.28
CA LYS A 23 -31.24 24.32 -31.17
C LYS A 23 -29.90 23.69 -30.78
N ARG A 24 -29.29 22.95 -31.73
CA ARG A 24 -27.86 22.60 -31.70
C ARG A 24 -27.07 23.90 -31.59
N LEU A 25 -26.63 24.24 -30.38
CA LEU A 25 -25.46 25.07 -30.20
C LEU A 25 -24.30 24.24 -30.76
N SER A 26 -23.81 24.70 -31.90
CA SER A 26 -22.55 24.33 -32.51
C SER A 26 -21.42 24.62 -31.52
N LEU A 27 -21.19 23.70 -30.59
CA LEU A 27 -19.88 23.53 -29.98
C LEU A 27 -19.04 22.80 -31.01
N GLN A 28 -18.06 23.52 -31.56
CA GLN A 28 -16.99 22.95 -32.34
C GLN A 28 -16.49 21.68 -31.64
N PRO A 29 -16.23 20.58 -32.38
CA PRO A 29 -15.39 19.54 -31.83
C PRO A 29 -14.03 20.19 -31.57
N ARG A 30 -13.76 20.53 -30.31
CA ARG A 30 -12.39 20.73 -29.85
C ARG A 30 -11.70 19.43 -30.23
N GLN A 31 -10.79 19.53 -31.19
CA GLN A 31 -9.98 18.43 -31.69
C GLN A 31 -9.51 17.65 -30.48
N SER A 32 -10.21 16.54 -30.24
CA SER A 32 -9.74 15.50 -29.39
C SER A 32 -8.61 14.95 -30.22
N SER A 33 -7.38 15.34 -29.88
CA SER A 33 -6.24 14.52 -30.22
C SER A 33 -6.55 13.19 -29.56
N GLU A 34 -7.19 12.30 -30.32
CA GLU A 34 -7.24 10.88 -30.05
C GLU A 34 -5.77 10.48 -30.00
N ILE A 35 -5.23 10.56 -28.80
CA ILE A 35 -3.97 9.96 -28.48
C ILE A 35 -4.24 8.46 -28.56
N SER A 36 -3.97 7.91 -29.74
CA SER A 36 -3.92 6.49 -30.00
C SER A 36 -2.76 5.87 -29.20
N PHE A 37 -2.93 5.73 -27.87
CA PHE A 37 -2.03 4.97 -27.00
C PHE A 37 -2.71 3.69 -26.51
N LEU A 38 -3.33 2.90 -27.38
CA LEU A 38 -3.73 1.54 -27.03
C LEU A 38 -3.57 0.60 -28.23
N ARG A 39 -2.33 0.46 -28.69
CA ARG A 39 -1.85 -0.86 -29.13
C ARG A 39 -0.94 -1.34 -28.02
N SER A 40 -1.35 -2.42 -27.35
CA SER A 40 -0.51 -3.16 -26.42
C SER A 40 0.87 -3.34 -27.06
N PRO A 41 1.97 -2.89 -26.42
CA PRO A 41 3.26 -3.22 -26.94
C PRO A 41 3.43 -4.72 -26.69
N THR A 42 3.25 -5.52 -27.74
CA THR A 42 4.10 -6.69 -27.94
C THR A 42 5.51 -6.15 -28.20
N GLY A 43 6.07 -5.50 -27.19
CA GLY A 43 7.37 -4.84 -27.25
C GLY A 43 8.44 -5.91 -27.14
N ASN A 44 9.55 -5.72 -27.86
CA ASN A 44 10.77 -6.45 -27.55
C ASN A 44 11.18 -6.13 -26.11
N PHE A 45 10.83 -7.00 -25.17
CA PHE A 45 11.22 -6.90 -23.76
C PHE A 45 12.74 -7.07 -23.57
N SER A 46 13.51 -7.31 -24.63
CA SER A 46 14.98 -7.30 -24.60
C SER A 46 15.59 -5.90 -24.45
N ASP A 47 14.82 -4.82 -24.64
CA ASP A 47 15.31 -3.45 -24.45
C ASP A 47 15.12 -2.97 -22.98
N PRO A 48 16.21 -2.63 -22.25
CA PRO A 48 16.13 -2.07 -20.91
C PRO A 48 15.24 -0.84 -20.77
N ARG A 49 15.09 -0.03 -21.84
CA ARG A 49 14.19 1.14 -21.82
C ARG A 49 12.73 0.72 -21.78
N SER A 50 12.37 -0.35 -22.50
CA SER A 50 11.01 -0.90 -22.45
C SER A 50 10.67 -1.38 -21.04
N CYS A 51 11.61 -2.06 -20.38
CA CYS A 51 11.50 -2.47 -18.99
C CYS A 51 11.25 -1.26 -18.05
N GLN A 52 12.04 -0.19 -18.18
CA GLN A 52 11.87 1.01 -17.35
C GLN A 52 10.51 1.68 -17.54
N ILE A 53 10.00 1.75 -18.78
CA ILE A 53 8.67 2.32 -19.06
C ILE A 53 7.59 1.49 -18.35
N GLN A 54 7.65 0.16 -18.44
CA GLN A 54 6.67 -0.70 -17.77
C GLN A 54 6.71 -0.55 -16.25
N LEU A 55 7.90 -0.40 -15.66
CA LEU A 55 8.04 -0.12 -14.24
C LEU A 55 7.40 1.22 -13.85
N VAL A 56 7.59 2.27 -14.65
CA VAL A 56 6.95 3.57 -14.43
C VAL A 56 5.43 3.46 -14.56
N THR A 57 4.92 2.76 -15.57
CA THR A 57 3.49 2.52 -15.77
C THR A 57 2.86 1.78 -14.59
N ALA A 58 3.53 0.74 -14.07
CA ALA A 58 3.10 0.04 -12.87
C ALA A 58 3.15 0.93 -11.61
N LEU A 59 4.17 1.77 -11.45
CA LEU A 59 4.29 2.73 -10.34
C LEU A 59 3.18 3.79 -10.36
N GLN A 60 2.66 4.13 -11.53
CA GLN A 60 1.49 5.02 -11.70
C GLN A 60 0.15 4.32 -11.37
N GLY A 61 0.20 3.05 -10.98
CA GLY A 61 -0.94 2.22 -10.62
C GLY A 61 -1.77 1.73 -11.81
N ALA A 62 -1.17 1.64 -13.00
CA ALA A 62 -1.83 0.95 -14.10
C ALA A 62 -1.99 -0.55 -13.77
N ASP A 63 -3.08 -1.15 -14.24
CA ASP A 63 -3.25 -2.60 -14.15
C ASP A 63 -2.27 -3.28 -15.10
N VAL A 64 -1.40 -4.12 -14.55
CA VAL A 64 -0.38 -4.86 -15.30
C VAL A 64 -0.62 -6.34 -15.10
N ASP A 65 -0.97 -7.01 -16.20
CA ASP A 65 -1.28 -8.43 -16.19
C ASP A 65 -0.05 -9.28 -15.77
N ALA A 66 -0.32 -10.54 -15.42
CA ALA A 66 0.73 -11.46 -14.95
C ALA A 66 1.82 -11.72 -16.01
N THR A 67 1.45 -11.74 -17.29
CA THR A 67 2.38 -11.98 -18.41
C THR A 67 3.37 -10.83 -18.54
N THR A 68 2.87 -9.59 -18.56
CA THR A 68 3.71 -8.39 -18.64
C THR A 68 4.63 -8.28 -17.44
N ARG A 69 4.12 -8.57 -16.22
CA ARG A 69 4.96 -8.61 -15.01
C ARG A 69 6.09 -9.63 -15.12
N HIS A 70 5.77 -10.83 -15.58
CA HIS A 70 6.75 -11.90 -15.77
C HIS A 70 7.80 -11.55 -16.83
N LEU A 71 7.40 -10.97 -17.96
CA LEU A 71 8.32 -10.55 -19.03
C LEU A 71 9.29 -9.46 -18.56
N VAL A 72 8.82 -8.50 -17.74
CA VAL A 72 9.70 -7.51 -17.12
C VAL A 72 10.69 -8.17 -16.15
N ALA A 73 10.24 -9.09 -15.30
CA ALA A 73 11.15 -9.80 -14.41
C ALA A 73 12.19 -10.62 -15.19
N MET A 74 11.81 -11.23 -16.31
CA MET A 74 12.75 -12.00 -17.14
C MET A 74 13.76 -11.10 -17.83
N CYS A 75 13.31 -9.97 -18.37
CA CYS A 75 14.20 -8.92 -18.88
C CYS A 75 15.24 -8.52 -17.83
N ILE A 76 14.81 -8.19 -16.60
CA ILE A 76 15.71 -7.81 -15.51
C ILE A 76 16.64 -8.97 -15.13
N THR A 77 16.18 -10.22 -15.18
CA THR A 77 17.01 -11.40 -14.85
C THR A 77 18.19 -11.54 -15.80
N GLU A 78 17.95 -11.34 -17.10
CA GLU A 78 18.94 -11.46 -18.17
C GLU A 78 19.92 -10.27 -18.24
N MET A 79 19.59 -9.15 -17.60
CA MET A 79 20.45 -7.97 -17.59
C MET A 79 21.82 -8.20 -16.95
N GLU A 80 22.82 -7.50 -17.46
CA GLU A 80 24.13 -7.42 -16.85
C GLU A 80 24.08 -6.72 -15.49
N HIS A 81 25.07 -7.02 -14.66
CA HIS A 81 25.22 -6.44 -13.32
C HIS A 81 25.15 -4.90 -13.32
N LYS A 82 25.78 -4.23 -14.30
CA LYS A 82 25.75 -2.77 -14.43
C LYS A 82 24.33 -2.25 -14.72
N GLN A 83 23.57 -2.95 -15.54
CA GLN A 83 22.20 -2.57 -15.89
C GLN A 83 21.25 -2.78 -14.71
N LYS A 84 21.38 -3.89 -13.97
CA LYS A 84 20.61 -4.13 -12.73
C LYS A 84 20.82 -3.02 -11.71
N LYS A 85 22.07 -2.63 -11.46
CA LYS A 85 22.39 -1.47 -10.59
C LYS A 85 21.77 -0.18 -11.09
N SER A 86 21.87 0.09 -12.39
CA SER A 86 21.27 1.28 -12.99
C SER A 86 19.75 1.31 -12.85
N ILE A 87 19.06 0.16 -12.93
CA ILE A 87 17.62 0.08 -12.66
C ILE A 87 17.31 0.35 -11.19
N MET A 88 18.09 -0.22 -10.26
CA MET A 88 17.90 0.04 -8.83
C MET A 88 18.04 1.54 -8.52
N GLU A 89 19.08 2.19 -9.02
CA GLU A 89 19.31 3.63 -8.87
C GLU A 89 18.18 4.45 -9.53
N PHE A 90 17.76 4.08 -10.74
CA PHE A 90 16.65 4.72 -11.43
C PHE A 90 15.34 4.63 -10.61
N LEU A 91 15.04 3.45 -10.07
CA LEU A 91 13.84 3.23 -9.26
C LEU A 91 13.87 4.09 -7.99
N THR A 92 14.94 4.05 -7.21
CA THR A 92 15.02 4.71 -5.91
C THR A 92 15.19 6.22 -6.00
N GLN A 93 15.95 6.71 -6.98
CA GLN A 93 16.27 8.14 -7.10
C GLN A 93 15.26 8.92 -7.94
N ILE A 94 14.60 8.27 -8.91
CA ILE A 94 13.79 8.97 -9.92
C ILE A 94 12.35 8.44 -9.95
N ALA A 95 12.17 7.17 -10.33
CA ALA A 95 10.85 6.67 -10.72
C ALA A 95 9.88 6.59 -9.54
N ILE A 96 10.31 6.03 -8.41
CA ILE A 96 9.46 5.89 -7.21
C ILE A 96 9.09 7.27 -6.65
N PRO A 97 10.05 8.20 -6.37
CA PRO A 97 9.73 9.56 -5.94
C PRO A 97 8.73 10.29 -6.83
N ALA A 98 8.99 10.33 -8.13
CA ALA A 98 8.14 11.03 -9.08
C ALA A 98 6.75 10.40 -9.18
N ALA A 99 6.65 9.07 -9.16
CA ALA A 99 5.37 8.39 -9.23
C ALA A 99 4.50 8.62 -7.99
N MET A 100 5.09 8.59 -6.78
CA MET A 100 4.33 8.83 -5.55
C MET A 100 3.74 10.24 -5.51
N GLU A 101 4.52 11.26 -5.87
CA GLU A 101 4.02 12.64 -5.98
C GLU A 101 2.94 12.76 -7.05
N ASN A 102 3.19 12.23 -8.26
CA ASN A 102 2.24 12.33 -9.36
C ASN A 102 0.92 11.60 -9.06
N ASN A 103 0.96 10.47 -8.36
CA ASN A 103 -0.23 9.75 -7.94
C ASN A 103 -1.03 10.56 -6.93
N ALA A 104 -0.37 11.24 -5.98
CA ALA A 104 -1.03 12.14 -5.06
C ALA A 104 -1.66 13.34 -5.79
N CYS A 105 -0.92 14.00 -6.70
CA CYS A 105 -1.46 15.07 -7.55
C CYS A 105 -2.72 14.66 -8.31
N LYS A 106 -2.75 13.43 -8.85
CA LYS A 106 -3.92 12.90 -9.57
C LYS A 106 -5.11 12.69 -8.64
N VAL A 107 -4.89 12.14 -7.44
CA VAL A 107 -5.95 11.85 -6.47
C VAL A 107 -6.56 13.14 -5.90
N PHE A 108 -5.73 14.15 -5.65
CA PHE A 108 -6.17 15.42 -5.08
C PHE A 108 -6.45 16.51 -6.13
N GLU A 109 -6.31 16.19 -7.42
CA GLU A 109 -6.47 17.13 -8.54
C GLU A 109 -5.68 18.44 -8.36
N CYS A 110 -4.44 18.33 -7.87
CA CYS A 110 -3.62 19.48 -7.46
C CYS A 110 -2.21 19.46 -8.07
N ALA A 111 -1.52 20.60 -8.00
CA ALA A 111 -0.09 20.70 -8.31
C ALA A 111 0.75 20.36 -7.07
N THR A 112 1.98 19.87 -7.28
CA THR A 112 2.90 19.51 -6.18
C THR A 112 3.21 20.68 -5.24
N THR A 113 3.09 21.92 -5.71
CA THR A 113 3.27 23.14 -4.88
C THR A 113 2.14 23.40 -3.90
N LYS A 114 1.02 22.67 -4.01
CA LYS A 114 -0.19 22.86 -3.18
C LYS A 114 -0.41 21.74 -2.16
N PHE A 115 0.47 20.75 -2.06
CA PHE A 115 0.31 19.61 -1.15
C PHE A 115 0.01 20.05 0.29
N ASP A 116 0.72 21.06 0.75
CA ASP A 116 0.69 21.54 2.12
C ASP A 116 -0.71 22.06 2.53
N LYS A 117 -1.59 22.36 1.56
CA LYS A 117 -2.94 22.93 1.79
C LYS A 117 -4.06 22.07 1.22
N VAL A 118 -3.75 20.86 0.76
CA VAL A 118 -4.70 20.07 -0.02
C VAL A 118 -5.60 19.20 0.84
N LEU A 119 -5.19 18.88 2.08
CA LEU A 119 -5.98 18.05 2.97
C LEU A 119 -6.91 18.88 3.83
N ASP A 120 -8.19 18.50 3.85
CA ASP A 120 -9.22 19.03 4.75
C ASP A 120 -10.03 17.86 5.34
N GLU A 121 -10.98 18.16 6.23
CA GLU A 121 -11.81 17.14 6.89
C GLU A 121 -12.66 16.32 5.90
N ASP A 122 -13.07 16.93 4.79
CA ASP A 122 -13.98 16.33 3.81
C ASP A 122 -13.26 15.36 2.89
N ASN A 123 -11.96 15.57 2.64
CA ASN A 123 -11.20 14.85 1.63
C ASN A 123 -10.16 13.84 2.18
N VAL A 124 -10.12 13.62 3.50
CA VAL A 124 -9.28 12.59 4.16
C VAL A 124 -9.41 11.20 3.52
N THR A 125 -10.60 10.88 3.01
CA THR A 125 -10.88 9.59 2.35
C THR A 125 -10.05 9.40 1.07
N LEU A 126 -9.69 10.48 0.37
CA LEU A 126 -8.81 10.44 -0.81
C LEU A 126 -7.40 9.97 -0.42
N LEU A 127 -6.86 10.48 0.69
CA LEU A 127 -5.56 10.04 1.21
C LEU A 127 -5.58 8.55 1.58
N THR A 128 -6.67 8.12 2.22
CA THR A 128 -6.86 6.71 2.61
C THR A 128 -6.99 5.81 1.37
N ALA A 129 -7.68 6.27 0.33
CA ALA A 129 -7.81 5.54 -0.93
C ALA A 129 -6.47 5.43 -1.67
N LEU A 130 -5.68 6.51 -1.71
CA LEU A 130 -4.32 6.51 -2.25
C LEU A 130 -3.44 5.51 -1.50
N TRP A 131 -3.45 5.55 -0.17
CA TRP A 131 -2.71 4.60 0.67
C TRP A 131 -3.07 3.15 0.37
N ARG A 132 -4.38 2.84 0.34
CA ARG A 132 -4.87 1.50 0.02
C ARG A 132 -4.34 1.05 -1.34
N ARG A 133 -4.50 1.88 -2.38
CA ARG A 133 -4.02 1.59 -3.73
C ARG A 133 -2.51 1.33 -3.76
N THR A 134 -1.72 2.14 -3.06
CA THR A 134 -0.27 1.94 -2.94
C THR A 134 0.05 0.56 -2.36
N LEU A 135 -0.62 0.16 -1.28
CA LEU A 135 -0.37 -1.12 -0.61
C LEU A 135 -0.89 -2.35 -1.34
N THR A 136 -2.07 -2.28 -1.95
CA THR A 136 -2.76 -3.45 -2.50
C THR A 136 -2.50 -3.66 -3.98
N GLU A 137 -2.14 -2.60 -4.72
CA GLU A 137 -1.94 -2.67 -6.17
C GLU A 137 -0.47 -2.37 -6.54
N ILE A 138 0.02 -1.19 -6.19
CA ILE A 138 1.34 -0.72 -6.68
C ILE A 138 2.48 -1.57 -6.11
N VAL A 139 2.55 -1.72 -4.78
CA VAL A 139 3.63 -2.45 -4.11
C VAL A 139 3.71 -3.91 -4.59
N PRO A 140 2.63 -4.72 -4.58
CA PRO A 140 2.69 -6.10 -5.04
C PRO A 140 3.05 -6.23 -6.53
N THR A 141 2.54 -5.32 -7.37
CA THR A 141 2.83 -5.31 -8.81
C THR A 141 4.30 -5.07 -9.06
N ILE A 142 4.88 -4.03 -8.44
CA ILE A 142 6.29 -3.71 -8.58
C ILE A 142 7.17 -4.81 -7.99
N GLN A 143 6.84 -5.34 -6.81
CA GLN A 143 7.57 -6.47 -6.21
C GLN A 143 7.63 -7.67 -7.16
N ALA A 144 6.52 -8.01 -7.82
CA ALA A 144 6.47 -9.10 -8.79
C ALA A 144 7.32 -8.84 -10.05
N MET A 145 7.51 -7.58 -10.44
CA MET A 145 8.33 -7.20 -11.59
C MET A 145 9.82 -7.16 -11.25
N VAL A 146 10.18 -6.75 -10.03
CA VAL A 146 11.59 -6.47 -9.66
C VAL A 146 12.19 -7.49 -8.70
N TYR A 147 11.52 -8.61 -8.41
CA TYR A 147 12.07 -9.66 -7.54
C TYR A 147 13.49 -10.13 -7.93
N PRO A 148 13.92 -10.16 -9.21
CA PRO A 148 15.29 -10.55 -9.55
C PRO A 148 16.34 -9.58 -9.00
N LEU A 149 15.97 -8.31 -8.77
CA LEU A 149 16.87 -7.33 -8.12
C LEU A 149 17.08 -7.64 -6.64
N LYS A 150 16.10 -8.26 -5.96
CA LYS A 150 16.26 -8.72 -4.57
C LYS A 150 17.23 -9.90 -4.48
N SER A 151 17.17 -10.80 -5.46
CA SER A 151 18.13 -11.91 -5.57
C SER A 151 19.54 -11.41 -5.90
N PHE A 152 19.63 -10.34 -6.67
CA PHE A 152 20.88 -9.68 -7.03
C PHE A 152 21.51 -8.90 -5.86
N ASP A 153 20.71 -8.11 -5.15
CA ASP A 153 21.10 -7.37 -3.94
C ASP A 153 20.06 -7.62 -2.83
N PRO A 154 20.39 -8.47 -1.83
CA PRO A 154 19.48 -8.77 -0.72
C PRO A 154 19.08 -7.55 0.12
N LEU A 155 19.83 -6.45 0.07
CA LEU A 155 19.49 -5.21 0.80
C LEU A 155 18.46 -4.36 0.05
N PHE A 156 18.31 -4.56 -1.26
CA PHE A 156 17.29 -3.85 -2.03
C PHE A 156 15.90 -4.23 -1.56
N ASP A 157 15.09 -3.28 -1.09
CA ASP A 157 13.71 -3.53 -0.68
C ASP A 157 12.78 -2.51 -1.32
N VAL A 158 12.25 -2.85 -2.50
CA VAL A 158 11.39 -1.94 -3.25
C VAL A 158 10.12 -1.54 -2.49
N ARG A 159 9.60 -2.39 -1.58
CA ARG A 159 8.45 -2.04 -0.76
C ARG A 159 8.84 -0.93 0.20
N ARG A 160 9.97 -1.08 0.89
CA ARG A 160 10.50 -0.05 1.78
C ARG A 160 10.78 1.25 1.03
N GLU A 161 11.36 1.20 -0.17
CA GLU A 161 11.64 2.38 -1.00
C GLU A 161 10.35 3.11 -1.42
N ILE A 162 9.31 2.38 -1.84
CA ILE A 162 7.99 2.97 -2.15
C ILE A 162 7.39 3.64 -0.91
N LEU A 163 7.41 2.96 0.24
CA LEU A 163 6.82 3.49 1.47
C LEU A 163 7.60 4.70 2.01
N LYS A 164 8.94 4.67 1.92
CA LYS A 164 9.80 5.79 2.29
C LYS A 164 9.54 7.00 1.42
N SER A 165 9.42 6.79 0.11
CA SER A 165 9.05 7.86 -0.81
C SER A 165 7.64 8.40 -0.56
N PHE A 166 6.67 7.53 -0.26
CA PHE A 166 5.32 7.95 0.11
C PHE A 166 5.33 8.81 1.39
N ARG A 167 6.12 8.42 2.40
CA ARG A 167 6.36 9.23 3.61
C ARG A 167 6.92 10.61 3.26
N ASP A 168 8.09 10.63 2.61
CA ASP A 168 8.90 11.84 2.44
C ASP A 168 8.26 12.84 1.46
N ARG A 169 7.71 12.33 0.37
CA ARG A 169 7.24 13.15 -0.75
C ARG A 169 5.76 13.48 -0.69
N VAL A 170 4.96 12.62 -0.05
CA VAL A 170 3.50 12.77 0.01
C VAL A 170 3.06 13.12 1.42
N LEU A 171 3.23 12.22 2.39
CA LEU A 171 2.63 12.40 3.73
C LEU A 171 3.21 13.59 4.48
N THR A 172 4.53 13.74 4.55
CA THR A 172 5.18 14.86 5.26
C THR A 172 4.73 16.22 4.73
N ARG A 173 4.35 16.29 3.45
CA ARG A 173 3.87 17.53 2.81
C ARG A 173 2.37 17.73 3.00
N ILE A 174 1.56 16.72 2.68
CA ILE A 174 0.10 16.80 2.80
C ILE A 174 -0.35 17.00 4.24
N LEU A 175 0.36 16.43 5.20
CA LEU A 175 0.03 16.55 6.63
C LEU A 175 0.68 17.78 7.30
N HIS A 176 1.48 18.56 6.56
CA HIS A 176 2.30 19.63 7.13
C HIS A 176 1.50 20.70 7.86
N ASP A 177 0.44 21.22 7.24
CA ASP A 177 -0.42 22.29 7.80
C ASP A 177 -1.75 21.74 8.36
N VAL A 178 -1.83 20.43 8.60
CA VAL A 178 -3.02 19.81 9.21
C VAL A 178 -2.99 20.07 10.71
N HIS A 179 -3.98 20.86 11.15
CA HIS A 179 -4.16 21.30 12.55
C HIS A 179 -5.37 20.67 13.25
N PHE A 180 -6.04 19.71 12.60
CA PHE A 180 -7.15 18.95 13.18
C PHE A 180 -6.74 17.49 13.36
N GLU A 181 -7.35 16.81 14.34
CA GLU A 181 -7.08 15.41 14.59
C GLU A 181 -7.74 14.53 13.53
N VAL A 182 -7.01 13.54 13.02
CA VAL A 182 -7.54 12.61 12.02
C VAL A 182 -7.30 11.15 12.43
N PRO A 183 -8.03 10.63 13.44
CA PRO A 183 -7.82 9.28 13.95
C PRO A 183 -7.94 8.18 12.88
N LYS A 184 -8.73 8.42 11.82
CA LYS A 184 -8.88 7.51 10.67
C LYS A 184 -7.56 7.24 9.93
N LEU A 185 -6.59 8.16 9.99
CA LEU A 185 -5.28 8.01 9.37
C LEU A 185 -4.30 7.20 10.24
N ARG A 186 -4.64 6.89 11.50
CA ARG A 186 -3.76 6.17 12.43
C ARG A 186 -3.19 4.86 11.85
N PRO A 187 -3.98 3.95 11.24
CA PRO A 187 -3.42 2.71 10.71
C PRO A 187 -2.38 2.96 9.61
N MET A 188 -2.61 3.95 8.75
CA MET A 188 -1.69 4.33 7.69
C MET A 188 -0.41 4.92 8.28
N ILE A 189 -0.53 5.92 9.16
CA ILE A 189 0.60 6.63 9.76
C ILE A 189 1.49 5.65 10.53
N CYS A 190 0.91 4.82 11.41
CA CYS A 190 1.69 3.83 12.16
C CYS A 190 2.37 2.80 11.25
N SER A 191 1.68 2.34 10.19
CA SER A 191 2.25 1.38 9.25
C SER A 191 3.45 1.97 8.50
N VAL A 192 3.35 3.23 8.06
CA VAL A 192 4.43 3.93 7.37
C VAL A 192 5.59 4.21 8.33
N SER A 193 5.32 4.71 9.56
CA SER A 193 6.37 4.93 10.57
C SER A 193 7.16 3.65 10.84
N PHE A 194 6.45 2.54 11.09
CA PHE A 194 7.10 1.27 11.38
C PHE A 194 7.91 0.73 10.18
N ALA A 195 7.34 0.74 8.97
CA ALA A 195 7.98 0.17 7.80
C ALA A 195 9.18 0.99 7.28
N THR A 196 9.23 2.28 7.62
CA THR A 196 10.24 3.21 7.07
C THR A 196 11.20 3.73 8.13
N ALA A 197 11.14 3.21 9.36
CA ALA A 197 12.02 3.62 10.44
C ALA A 197 13.50 3.61 10.00
N ASP A 198 14.13 4.77 10.15
CA ASP A 198 15.54 5.01 9.90
C ASP A 198 16.01 6.24 10.71
N GLN A 199 17.27 6.62 10.56
CA GLN A 199 17.89 7.77 11.25
C GLN A 199 17.87 9.03 10.37
N SER A 200 16.92 9.13 9.44
CA SER A 200 16.82 10.28 8.53
C SER A 200 16.06 11.43 9.16
N THR A 201 16.43 12.67 8.81
CA THR A 201 15.72 13.87 9.27
C THR A 201 14.28 13.90 8.72
N GLU A 202 14.03 13.29 7.57
CA GLU A 202 12.70 13.14 7.00
C GLU A 202 11.81 12.22 7.84
N PHE A 203 12.37 11.16 8.44
CA PHE A 203 11.64 10.27 9.34
C PHE A 203 11.28 10.97 10.65
N GLU A 204 12.22 11.69 11.25
CA GLU A 204 12.00 12.48 12.46
C GLU A 204 10.88 13.51 12.23
N ARG A 205 10.99 14.30 11.16
CA ARG A 205 9.97 15.27 10.75
C ARG A 205 8.60 14.64 10.52
N PHE A 206 8.56 13.45 9.91
CA PHE A 206 7.30 12.73 9.72
C PHE A 206 6.65 12.34 11.06
N ASN A 207 7.43 11.86 12.02
CA ASN A 207 6.89 11.47 13.33
C ASN A 207 6.37 12.67 14.12
N GLU A 208 7.05 13.83 14.07
CA GLU A 208 6.54 15.07 14.69
C GLU A 208 5.17 15.48 14.13
N ILE A 209 5.00 15.40 12.80
CA ILE A 209 3.73 15.68 12.13
C ILE A 209 2.68 14.61 12.50
N ALA A 210 3.07 13.35 12.52
CA ALA A 210 2.21 12.23 12.88
C ALA A 210 1.65 12.40 14.30
N ASP A 211 2.48 12.76 15.27
CA ASP A 211 2.05 12.93 16.65
C ASP A 211 1.03 14.06 16.81
N ARG A 212 1.22 15.16 16.06
CA ARG A 212 0.25 16.26 16.00
C ARG A 212 -1.08 15.80 15.38
N VAL A 213 -1.06 15.13 14.24
CA VAL A 213 -2.27 14.70 13.51
C VAL A 213 -3.04 13.60 14.26
N LEU A 214 -2.35 12.79 15.07
CA LEU A 214 -2.95 11.71 15.84
C LEU A 214 -3.41 12.11 17.24
N GLY A 215 -3.14 13.36 17.66
CA GLY A 215 -3.50 13.88 18.98
C GLY A 215 -2.68 13.27 20.13
N THR A 216 -1.53 12.63 19.85
CA THR A 216 -0.70 11.98 20.88
C THR A 216 0.09 12.97 21.73
N ASN A 217 0.25 14.22 21.27
CA ASN A 217 0.91 15.30 22.02
C ASN A 217 -0.03 16.21 22.83
N ASN A 218 -1.33 15.92 22.90
CA ASN A 218 -2.25 16.62 23.81
C ASN A 218 -2.18 16.04 25.24
N GLY A 219 -0.95 15.92 25.74
CA GLY A 219 -0.68 15.69 27.15
C GLY A 219 -1.04 16.94 27.92
N ASN A 220 -2.19 16.90 28.60
CA ASN A 220 -2.49 17.74 29.75
C ASN A 220 -1.34 17.61 30.76
N GLU A 221 -0.37 18.51 30.71
CA GLU A 221 0.72 18.61 31.69
C GLU A 221 0.29 19.23 33.03
N THR A 222 -0.95 19.01 33.53
CA THR A 222 -1.34 19.71 34.78
C THR A 222 -2.24 19.01 35.80
N GLU A 223 -2.73 17.78 35.62
CA GLU A 223 -3.58 17.16 36.67
C GLU A 223 -3.15 15.77 37.18
N ASP A 224 -2.42 14.96 36.42
CA ASP A 224 -2.14 13.57 36.82
C ASP A 224 -0.96 13.36 37.79
N ASN A 225 -0.18 14.40 38.09
CA ASN A 225 1.00 14.25 38.95
C ASN A 225 0.62 14.15 40.44
N ASP A 226 -0.50 14.73 40.86
CA ASP A 226 -0.91 14.72 42.27
C ASP A 226 -1.59 13.39 42.66
N ASP A 227 -2.36 12.79 41.76
CA ASP A 227 -3.04 11.52 42.02
C ASP A 227 -2.09 10.31 41.91
N MET A 228 -1.11 10.36 41.02
CA MET A 228 -0.05 9.34 40.95
C MET A 228 0.90 9.41 42.16
N ALA A 229 1.16 10.62 42.69
CA ALA A 229 1.90 10.79 43.94
C ALA A 229 1.12 10.25 45.15
N LYS A 230 -0.19 10.47 45.21
CA LYS A 230 -1.07 9.89 46.24
C LYS A 230 -1.12 8.37 46.18
N LEU A 231 -1.27 7.77 44.99
CA LEU A 231 -1.29 6.31 44.81
C LEU A 231 0.04 5.65 45.19
N LYS A 232 1.18 6.25 44.83
CA LYS A 232 2.51 5.75 45.24
C LYS A 232 2.71 5.81 46.75
N LYS A 233 2.14 6.81 47.44
CA LYS A 233 2.20 6.94 48.90
C LYS A 233 1.39 5.87 49.62
N ILE A 234 0.26 5.43 49.04
CA ILE A 234 -0.59 4.36 49.58
C ILE A 234 0.03 2.97 49.34
N ALA A 235 0.65 2.73 48.18
CA ALA A 235 1.31 1.46 47.90
C ALA A 235 2.54 1.24 48.81
N LYS A 236 3.29 2.31 49.09
CA LYS A 236 4.50 2.25 49.92
C LYS A 236 4.22 1.97 51.40
N SER A 237 3.04 2.35 51.91
CA SER A 237 2.64 2.07 53.30
C SER A 237 2.06 0.66 53.51
N ARG A 238 1.65 -0.05 52.44
CA ARG A 238 1.10 -1.41 52.52
C ARG A 238 2.13 -2.52 52.32
N LEU A 239 3.33 -2.21 51.84
CA LEU A 239 4.39 -3.19 51.54
C LEU A 239 5.44 -3.35 52.66
N SER A 240 5.35 -2.59 53.75
CA SER A 240 6.28 -2.68 54.88
C SER A 240 5.71 -3.52 56.03
N VAL A 241 5.26 -4.74 55.75
CA VAL A 241 4.99 -5.76 56.79
C VAL A 241 5.97 -6.91 56.57
N PRO A 242 6.92 -7.16 57.49
CA PRO A 242 7.87 -8.26 57.34
C PRO A 242 7.16 -9.57 57.70
N TYR A 243 6.90 -10.41 56.69
CA TYR A 243 6.47 -11.79 56.89
C TYR A 243 7.70 -12.69 56.96
N SER A 244 8.08 -13.08 58.17
CA SER A 244 9.03 -14.16 58.44
C SER A 244 8.25 -15.48 58.38
N MET A 245 8.60 -16.36 57.45
CA MET A 245 8.14 -17.76 57.44
C MET A 245 9.30 -18.65 57.03
N ASP A 246 9.75 -19.45 58.00
CA ASP A 246 10.67 -20.57 57.85
C ASP A 246 10.10 -21.61 56.88
N ILE A 247 10.96 -22.17 56.02
CA ILE A 247 10.63 -23.26 55.09
C ILE A 247 11.43 -24.51 55.51
N PRO A 248 10.80 -25.64 55.87
CA PRO A 248 11.49 -26.91 56.00
C PRO A 248 11.57 -27.67 54.67
N HIS A 249 12.69 -28.37 54.51
CA HIS A 249 13.04 -29.28 53.41
C HIS A 249 12.02 -30.40 53.20
N GLY A 250 11.79 -30.76 51.92
CA GLY A 250 11.00 -31.94 51.54
C GLY A 250 11.14 -32.32 50.06
N GLU A 251 12.12 -33.19 49.81
CA GLU A 251 12.23 -34.28 48.83
C GLU A 251 11.90 -34.11 47.32
N MET A 252 12.88 -34.60 46.54
CA MET A 252 12.92 -34.76 45.10
C MET A 252 12.05 -35.94 44.61
N TYR A 253 11.34 -35.73 43.50
CA TYR A 253 11.07 -36.80 42.52
C TYR A 253 11.26 -36.26 41.10
N THR A 254 12.25 -36.79 40.40
CA THR A 254 12.46 -36.60 38.96
C THR A 254 11.57 -37.55 38.19
N LYS A 255 10.76 -37.01 37.26
CA LYS A 255 10.08 -37.80 36.23
C LYS A 255 10.48 -37.27 34.86
N THR A 256 11.35 -38.03 34.21
CA THR A 256 11.73 -37.91 32.81
C THR A 256 10.56 -38.37 31.93
N GLY A 257 10.08 -37.46 31.07
CA GLY A 257 9.09 -37.75 30.04
C GLY A 257 9.63 -37.33 28.67
N THR A 258 10.14 -38.31 27.92
CA THR A 258 10.60 -38.17 26.54
C THR A 258 9.39 -38.17 25.60
N THR A 259 9.09 -37.02 24.97
CA THR A 259 8.09 -36.92 23.90
C THR A 259 8.77 -37.04 22.54
N VAL A 260 8.53 -38.17 21.88
CA VAL A 260 8.91 -38.44 20.49
C VAL A 260 7.82 -37.88 19.58
N PHE A 261 8.19 -36.96 18.68
CA PHE A 261 7.34 -36.50 17.58
C PHE A 261 7.55 -37.38 16.34
N PRO A 262 6.51 -37.90 15.67
CA PRO A 262 6.67 -38.61 14.41
C PRO A 262 6.80 -37.64 13.22
N ASN A 263 7.93 -37.77 12.53
CA ASN A 263 8.21 -37.20 11.21
C ASN A 263 7.21 -37.72 10.15
N ILE A 264 6.54 -36.82 9.44
CA ILE A 264 5.84 -37.12 8.18
C ILE A 264 6.81 -36.80 7.04
N THR A 265 7.53 -37.81 6.59
CA THR A 265 8.38 -37.75 5.40
C THR A 265 7.50 -37.90 4.17
N ARG A 266 7.32 -36.84 3.39
CA ARG A 266 6.65 -36.90 2.08
C ARG A 266 7.70 -37.18 1.00
N THR A 267 7.84 -38.43 0.62
CA THR A 267 8.65 -38.90 -0.51
C THR A 267 7.97 -38.50 -1.81
N VAL A 268 8.60 -37.59 -2.57
CA VAL A 268 8.27 -37.36 -3.98
C VAL A 268 9.24 -38.20 -4.79
N ARG A 269 8.71 -39.22 -5.47
CA ARG A 269 9.44 -40.02 -6.46
C ARG A 269 9.58 -39.20 -7.74
N PHE A 270 10.83 -39.01 -8.18
CA PHE A 270 11.15 -38.66 -9.55
C PHE A 270 11.09 -39.93 -10.41
N SER A 271 10.35 -39.87 -11.51
CA SER A 271 10.44 -40.85 -12.58
C SER A 271 11.34 -40.26 -13.66
N ASP A 272 12.56 -40.76 -13.74
CA ASP A 272 13.38 -40.71 -14.94
C ASP A 272 12.83 -41.74 -15.93
N GLU A 273 12.44 -41.29 -17.11
CA GLU A 273 12.29 -42.18 -18.27
C GLU A 273 13.08 -41.61 -19.44
N VAL A 274 14.29 -42.12 -19.57
CA VAL A 274 15.19 -42.03 -20.71
C VAL A 274 14.77 -43.08 -21.73
N MET A 275 14.49 -42.69 -22.98
CA MET A 275 14.70 -43.55 -24.16
C MET A 275 14.94 -42.73 -25.44
N ARG A 276 16.20 -42.83 -25.89
CA ARG A 276 16.70 -43.04 -27.27
C ARG A 276 16.34 -42.10 -28.43
N GLU A 277 17.40 -41.46 -28.90
CA GLU A 277 18.09 -41.74 -30.18
C GLU A 277 17.22 -41.85 -31.45
N ARG A 278 17.37 -40.85 -32.34
CA ARG A 278 17.46 -41.09 -33.79
C ARG A 278 18.36 -40.06 -34.46
N THR A 279 19.47 -40.56 -34.94
CA THR A 279 20.32 -40.01 -36.00
C THR A 279 19.55 -39.96 -37.32
N ALA A 280 19.73 -38.90 -38.10
CA ALA A 280 19.66 -38.92 -39.56
C ALA A 280 20.18 -37.59 -40.12
N SER A 281 21.47 -37.59 -40.45
CA SER A 281 22.06 -36.73 -41.48
C SER A 281 21.68 -37.26 -42.86
N CYS A 282 21.16 -36.41 -43.75
CA CYS A 282 21.25 -36.60 -45.19
C CYS A 282 21.17 -35.24 -45.91
N SER A 283 22.17 -35.05 -46.77
CA SER A 283 22.28 -34.08 -47.88
C SER A 283 22.65 -32.64 -47.53
#